data_AF-A0AAI9AG87-F1
#
_entry.id   AF-A0AAI9AG87-F1
#
_cell.length_a   1.000
_cell.length_b   1.000
_cell.length_c   1.000
_cell.angle_alpha   90.00
_cell.angle_beta   90.00
_cell.angle_gamma   90.00
#
_symmetry.space_group_name_H-M   'P 1'
#
loop_
_entity.id
_entity.type
_entity.pdbx_description
1 polymer ?
#
loop_
_entity_poly.entity_id
_entity_poly.type
_entity_poly.pdbx_seq_one_letter_code
_entity_poly.pdbx_strand_id
1 'polypeptide(L)'
;MKIDIKNNLIIIETDKFITVSDFVTILNNFKIILEDFKKENNTYELKINKIINNNEFIKILKLALNNKIPKFCKLYYLVFENLTLREINLTRAFAKYIKQLLLELSEEMVINTFIKHSNITANFVNFFLNKEDLKSFEVKDEKENKIFTLFNEIIKNITKTNYFLKKDTISFKIDTNKFKHLLFGIQPNIEMFVYHYDFNGIHLRTTKISRGGIRYSNRIYDFREEIKDLMIAQQAKNSIIIPSGAKGGFVINKKNINKEEFKSIYSKFIDALLDLIDLDKKGEDNYFVVAADRGTANMSDIANEIAIKRGYFLKDAFASGGKNGYSHKKLGITAKGALTAANEHFKKINKDIFKDELTVVGIGSMRGDVFGNGMLLNKNFKLIAAISHDEIFIDPNPNPKIAFEERKRLFENSLSWGFYDKSKISKGGGVFKKEGKIKLSNEIKSLINYDKVTF
;
A
#
# COMPACT_ATOMS: atom_id res chain seq x y z
N MET A 1 -11.75 32.75 14.68
CA MET A 1 -10.37 33.08 14.27
C MET A 1 -10.39 34.04 13.09
N LYS A 2 -10.01 35.28 13.36
CA LYS A 2 -9.80 36.36 12.39
C LYS A 2 -8.29 36.59 12.26
N ILE A 3 -7.81 36.85 11.04
CA ILE A 3 -6.39 37.09 10.76
C ILE A 3 -6.33 38.32 9.87
N ASP A 4 -5.67 39.36 10.35
CA ASP A 4 -5.42 40.60 9.63
C ASP A 4 -3.90 40.79 9.49
N ILE A 5 -3.43 41.23 8.32
CA ILE A 5 -2.01 41.51 8.07
C ILE A 5 -1.86 42.99 7.74
N LYS A 6 -1.02 43.69 8.50
CA LYS A 6 -0.65 45.10 8.26
C LYS A 6 0.86 45.18 8.12
N ASN A 7 1.36 45.44 6.92
CA ASN A 7 2.79 45.43 6.59
C ASN A 7 3.46 44.10 6.99
N ASN A 8 4.30 44.13 8.01
CA ASN A 8 5.04 43.00 8.55
C ASN A 8 4.50 42.51 9.91
N LEU A 9 3.28 42.90 10.27
CA LEU A 9 2.58 42.49 11.48
C LEU A 9 1.37 41.63 11.13
N ILE A 10 1.34 40.40 11.63
CA ILE A 10 0.17 39.52 11.56
C ILE A 10 -0.56 39.59 12.90
N ILE A 11 -1.83 39.98 12.86
CA ILE A 11 -2.71 40.06 14.02
C ILE A 11 -3.73 38.93 13.93
N ILE A 12 -3.82 38.09 14.96
CA ILE A 12 -4.70 36.92 15.00
C ILE A 12 -5.58 36.99 16.23
N GLU A 13 -6.89 37.10 16.03
CA GLU A 13 -7.90 37.09 17.10
C GLU A 13 -8.57 35.72 17.16
N THR A 14 -8.47 35.03 18.30
CA THR A 14 -8.97 33.67 18.47
C THR A 14 -9.08 33.26 19.94
N ASP A 15 -10.15 32.56 20.30
CA ASP A 15 -10.33 31.94 21.64
C ASP A 15 -9.52 30.65 21.80
N LYS A 16 -8.99 30.12 20.69
CA LYS A 16 -8.14 28.92 20.69
C LYS A 16 -6.73 29.28 21.19
N PHE A 17 -6.24 28.52 22.17
CA PHE A 17 -4.84 28.58 22.56
C PHE A 17 -3.93 28.03 21.44
N ILE A 18 -2.97 28.84 21.02
CA ILE A 18 -1.96 28.52 20.01
C ILE A 18 -0.58 28.77 20.60
N THR A 19 0.35 27.86 20.37
CA THR A 19 1.73 27.97 20.85
C THR A 19 2.61 28.76 19.89
N VAL A 20 3.67 29.40 20.40
CA VAL A 20 4.71 30.02 19.55
C VAL A 20 5.30 29.00 18.57
N SER A 21 5.50 27.76 19.03
CA SER A 21 6.00 26.65 18.19
C SER A 21 5.09 26.38 16.99
N ASP A 22 3.77 26.47 17.14
CA ASP A 22 2.83 26.32 16.03
C ASP A 22 3.01 27.42 14.98
N PHE A 23 3.15 28.68 15.43
CA PHE A 23 3.39 29.79 14.52
C PHE A 23 4.72 29.62 13.77
N VAL A 24 5.81 29.36 14.50
CA VAL A 24 7.15 29.14 13.90
C VAL A 24 7.11 27.98 12.91
N THR A 25 6.48 26.86 13.27
CA THR A 25 6.35 25.69 12.37
C THR A 25 5.63 26.04 11.07
N ILE A 26 4.52 26.78 11.16
CA ILE A 26 3.73 27.15 9.98
C ILE A 26 4.46 28.19 9.13
N LEU A 27 5.00 29.25 9.75
CA LEU A 27 5.71 30.34 9.08
C LEU A 27 6.98 29.87 8.37
N ASN A 28 7.69 28.89 8.93
CA ASN A 28 8.87 28.30 8.32
C ASN A 28 8.59 27.67 6.94
N ASN A 29 7.37 27.15 6.70
CA ASN A 29 7.01 26.62 5.39
C ASN A 29 7.06 27.68 4.28
N PHE A 30 6.92 28.95 4.64
CA PHE A 30 6.93 30.10 3.73
C PHE A 30 8.28 30.83 3.74
N LYS A 31 9.30 30.30 4.43
CA LYS A 31 10.57 30.99 4.70
C LYS A 31 10.33 32.37 5.35
N ILE A 32 9.41 32.44 6.30
CA ILE A 32 9.14 33.63 7.12
C ILE A 32 9.77 33.41 8.49
N ILE A 33 10.52 34.39 8.98
CA ILE A 33 11.09 34.39 10.33
C ILE A 33 10.17 35.22 11.23
N LEU A 34 9.83 34.65 12.39
CA LEU A 34 9.14 35.36 13.47
C LEU A 34 10.19 36.14 14.26
N GLU A 35 10.14 37.46 14.18
CA GLU A 35 11.09 38.37 14.85
C GLU A 35 10.66 38.70 16.27
N ASP A 36 9.36 38.86 16.48
CA ASP A 36 8.78 39.21 17.77
C ASP A 36 7.39 38.59 17.92
N PHE A 37 6.99 38.34 19.16
CA PHE A 37 5.75 37.68 19.54
C PHE A 37 5.14 38.35 20.78
N LYS A 38 3.90 38.81 20.64
CA LYS A 38 3.13 39.35 21.76
C LYS A 38 1.76 38.68 21.81
N LYS A 39 1.29 38.38 23.03
CA LYS A 39 -0.06 37.86 23.27
C LYS A 39 -0.73 38.72 24.32
N GLU A 40 -1.88 39.29 23.98
CA GLU A 40 -2.75 40.02 24.89
C GLU A 40 -4.17 39.47 24.77
N ASN A 41 -4.72 38.93 25.87
CA ASN A 41 -6.02 38.28 25.89
C ASN A 41 -6.16 37.19 24.79
N ASN A 42 -7.11 37.38 23.86
CA ASN A 42 -7.40 36.50 22.73
C ASN A 42 -6.73 36.96 21.42
N THR A 43 -5.80 37.92 21.51
CA THR A 43 -5.08 38.50 20.37
C THR A 43 -3.62 38.09 20.40
N TYR A 44 -3.13 37.63 19.25
CA TYR A 44 -1.73 37.32 18.99
C TYR A 44 -1.19 38.30 17.95
N GLU A 45 -0.06 38.94 18.26
CA GLU A 45 0.66 39.82 17.35
C GLU A 45 2.01 39.19 17.01
N LEU A 46 2.24 38.97 15.72
CA LEU A 46 3.43 38.32 15.18
C LEU A 46 4.16 39.30 14.27
N LYS A 47 5.34 39.76 14.68
CA LYS A 47 6.20 40.58 13.82
C LYS A 47 7.06 39.65 12.97
N ILE A 48 7.04 39.85 11.66
CA ILE A 48 7.73 39.00 10.69
C ILE A 48 8.74 39.78 9.86
N ASN A 49 9.70 39.06 9.27
CA ASN A 49 10.81 39.65 8.52
C ASN A 49 10.48 40.13 7.09
N LYS A 50 9.23 40.02 6.64
CA LYS A 50 8.82 40.46 5.29
C LYS A 50 7.35 40.87 5.23
N ILE A 51 7.03 41.74 4.28
CA ILE A 51 5.66 42.15 3.99
C ILE A 51 4.96 41.06 3.17
N ILE A 52 3.72 40.73 3.54
CA ILE A 52 2.94 39.70 2.86
C ILE A 52 1.60 40.29 2.44
N ASN A 53 1.31 40.22 1.14
CA ASN A 53 0.01 40.57 0.59
C ASN A 53 -0.48 39.44 -0.31
N ASN A 54 -1.01 38.38 0.30
CA ASN A 54 -1.54 37.22 -0.41
C ASN A 54 -2.69 36.58 0.38
N ASN A 55 -3.88 36.52 -0.23
CA ASN A 55 -5.08 36.02 0.43
C ASN A 55 -5.03 34.50 0.68
N GLU A 56 -4.40 33.73 -0.21
CA GLU A 56 -4.23 32.28 -0.01
C GLU A 56 -3.26 31.99 1.13
N PHE A 57 -2.23 32.82 1.36
CA PHE A 57 -1.37 32.70 2.54
C PHE A 57 -2.19 32.79 3.84
N ILE A 58 -3.07 33.80 3.96
CA ILE A 58 -3.94 33.98 5.13
C ILE A 58 -4.85 32.77 5.32
N LYS A 59 -5.42 32.25 4.23
CA LYS A 59 -6.27 31.06 4.25
C LYS A 59 -5.52 29.81 4.71
N ILE A 60 -4.31 29.57 4.20
CA ILE A 60 -3.47 28.43 4.60
C ILE A 60 -3.10 28.55 6.09
N LEU A 61 -2.66 29.74 6.52
CA LEU A 61 -2.35 30.01 7.93
C LEU A 61 -3.56 29.69 8.83
N LYS A 62 -4.75 30.22 8.49
CA LYS A 62 -5.99 29.95 9.22
C LYS A 62 -6.34 28.46 9.28
N LEU A 63 -6.23 27.74 8.16
CA LEU A 63 -6.55 26.31 8.12
C LEU A 63 -5.56 25.46 8.92
N ALA A 64 -4.26 25.78 8.84
CA ALA A 64 -3.20 25.07 9.55
C ALA A 64 -3.31 25.27 11.08
N LEU A 65 -3.56 26.49 11.54
CA LEU A 65 -3.78 26.79 12.96
C LEU A 65 -5.04 26.10 13.51
N ASN A 66 -6.04 25.87 12.66
CA ASN A 66 -7.24 25.11 13.00
C ASN A 66 -7.08 23.58 12.87
N ASN A 67 -5.87 23.06 12.58
CA ASN A 67 -5.60 21.65 12.35
C ASN A 67 -6.47 21.04 11.22
N LYS A 68 -6.93 21.86 10.26
CA LYS A 68 -7.72 21.39 9.10
C LYS A 68 -6.83 20.90 7.97
N ILE A 69 -5.59 21.37 7.93
CA ILE A 69 -4.51 20.90 7.03
C ILE A 69 -3.23 20.70 7.84
N PRO A 70 -2.24 19.96 7.32
CA PRO A 70 -0.96 19.78 8.01
C PRO A 70 -0.26 21.11 8.30
N LYS A 71 0.26 21.26 9.53
CA LYS A 71 1.04 22.44 9.94
C LYS A 71 2.40 22.53 9.23
N PHE A 72 2.98 21.39 8.88
CA PHE A 72 4.26 21.31 8.18
C PHE A 72 4.05 20.82 6.74
N CYS A 73 4.35 21.70 5.79
CA CYS A 73 4.37 21.43 4.35
C CYS A 73 5.18 22.53 3.65
N LYS A 74 6.45 22.25 3.33
CA LYS A 74 7.33 23.23 2.66
C LYS A 74 6.76 23.75 1.33
N LEU A 75 5.90 22.97 0.65
CA LEU A 75 5.25 23.39 -0.61
C LEU A 75 4.25 24.56 -0.43
N TYR A 76 3.85 24.92 0.80
CA TYR A 76 3.05 26.13 1.03
C TYR A 76 3.75 27.41 0.54
N TYR A 77 5.08 27.39 0.42
CA TYR A 77 5.86 28.45 -0.23
C TYR A 77 5.34 28.83 -1.62
N LEU A 78 4.78 27.88 -2.38
CA LEU A 78 4.29 28.10 -3.74
C LEU A 78 3.08 29.04 -3.82
N VAL A 79 2.51 29.44 -2.69
CA VAL A 79 1.49 30.50 -2.65
C VAL A 79 2.02 31.83 -3.21
N PHE A 80 3.34 32.06 -3.13
CA PHE A 80 4.00 33.25 -3.69
C PHE A 80 4.15 33.19 -5.22
N GLU A 81 3.88 32.04 -5.83
CA GLU A 81 3.71 31.90 -7.29
C GLU A 81 2.22 31.96 -7.69
N ASN A 82 1.38 32.51 -6.81
CA ASN A 82 -0.08 32.60 -6.96
C ASN A 82 -0.81 31.26 -7.04
N LEU A 83 -0.20 30.16 -6.57
CA LEU A 83 -0.89 28.88 -6.47
C LEU A 83 -1.85 28.85 -5.29
N THR A 84 -3.06 28.36 -5.53
CA THR A 84 -4.08 28.09 -4.51
C THR A 84 -3.69 26.87 -3.66
N LEU A 85 -4.27 26.74 -2.46
CA LEU A 85 -4.04 25.54 -1.63
C LEU A 85 -4.37 24.23 -2.37
N ARG A 86 -5.37 24.21 -3.26
CA ARG A 86 -5.74 23.00 -4.01
C ARG A 86 -4.68 22.65 -5.06
N GLU A 87 -4.09 23.65 -5.70
CA GLU A 87 -2.95 23.50 -6.61
C GLU A 87 -1.68 23.08 -5.89
N ILE A 88 -1.43 23.61 -4.69
CA ILE A 88 -0.31 23.16 -3.85
C ILE A 88 -0.48 21.68 -3.46
N ASN A 89 -1.70 21.25 -3.17
CA ASN A 89 -2.01 19.84 -2.91
C ASN A 89 -1.84 18.95 -4.15
N LEU A 90 -2.14 19.47 -5.35
CA LEU A 90 -1.85 18.81 -6.61
C LEU A 90 -0.34 18.61 -6.78
N THR A 91 0.45 19.65 -6.57
CA THR A 91 1.93 19.58 -6.59
C THR A 91 2.45 18.56 -5.58
N ARG A 92 1.84 18.49 -4.39
CA ARG A 92 2.19 17.48 -3.39
C ARG A 92 1.86 16.06 -3.84
N ALA A 93 0.72 15.85 -4.51
CA ALA A 93 0.38 14.55 -5.10
C ALA A 93 1.42 14.14 -6.16
N PHE A 94 1.83 15.06 -7.02
CA PHE A 94 2.90 14.81 -7.99
C PHE A 94 4.25 14.52 -7.33
N ALA A 95 4.66 15.30 -6.33
CA ALA A 95 5.90 15.06 -5.59
C ALA A 95 5.93 13.66 -4.96
N LYS A 96 4.81 13.24 -4.34
CA LYS A 96 4.65 11.90 -3.77
C LYS A 96 4.76 10.81 -4.84
N TYR A 97 4.14 11.01 -5.99
CA TYR A 97 4.20 10.03 -7.08
C TYR A 97 5.59 9.94 -7.70
N ILE A 98 6.20 11.06 -8.06
CA ILE A 98 7.58 11.15 -8.56
C ILE A 98 8.55 10.45 -7.60
N LYS A 99 8.39 10.66 -6.28
CA LYS A 99 9.23 9.99 -5.29
C LYS A 99 9.09 8.45 -5.31
N GLN A 100 7.89 7.92 -5.59
CA GLN A 100 7.70 6.47 -5.73
C GLN A 100 8.33 5.92 -7.02
N LEU A 101 8.49 6.75 -8.05
CA LEU A 101 9.14 6.37 -9.31
C LEU A 101 10.67 6.49 -9.25
N LEU A 102 11.19 7.49 -8.53
CA LEU A 102 12.62 7.78 -8.37
C LEU A 102 13.08 7.46 -6.94
N LEU A 103 13.34 6.18 -6.67
CA LEU A 103 13.67 5.71 -5.33
C LEU A 103 15.02 6.19 -4.83
N GLU A 104 15.93 6.46 -5.76
CA GLU A 104 17.25 7.01 -5.50
C GLU A 104 17.21 8.45 -4.95
N LEU A 105 16.09 9.16 -5.11
CA LEU A 105 15.90 10.52 -4.60
C LEU A 105 15.08 10.52 -3.31
N SER A 106 15.33 11.45 -2.40
CA SER A 106 14.49 11.64 -1.22
C SER A 106 13.25 12.48 -1.54
N GLU A 107 12.17 12.35 -0.75
CA GLU A 107 10.98 13.20 -0.93
C GLU A 107 11.32 14.68 -0.71
N GLU A 108 12.19 14.93 0.27
CA GLU A 108 12.69 16.26 0.57
C GLU A 108 13.45 16.86 -0.61
N MET A 109 14.23 16.06 -1.35
CA MET A 109 14.89 16.54 -2.56
C MET A 109 13.87 16.99 -3.61
N VAL A 110 12.85 16.18 -3.91
CA VAL A 110 11.79 16.54 -4.86
C VAL A 110 11.07 17.83 -4.44
N ILE A 111 10.72 17.94 -3.16
CA ILE A 111 10.06 19.13 -2.61
C ILE A 111 10.97 20.37 -2.70
N ASN A 112 12.24 20.24 -2.33
CA ASN A 112 13.19 21.35 -2.38
C ASN A 112 13.46 21.79 -3.83
N THR A 113 13.52 20.86 -4.80
CA THR A 113 13.61 21.16 -6.22
C THR A 113 12.42 21.99 -6.70
N PHE A 114 11.19 21.59 -6.33
CA PHE A 114 9.98 22.36 -6.67
C PHE A 114 9.97 23.76 -6.06
N ILE A 115 10.48 23.92 -4.84
CA ILE A 115 10.56 25.22 -4.18
C ILE A 115 11.68 26.10 -4.76
N LYS A 116 12.83 25.51 -5.09
CA LYS A 116 13.98 26.21 -5.68
C LYS A 116 13.63 26.75 -7.07
N HIS A 117 12.87 25.98 -7.84
CA HIS A 117 12.37 26.32 -9.18
C HIS A 117 10.85 26.54 -9.14
N SER A 118 10.41 27.43 -8.24
CA SER A 118 8.97 27.65 -7.96
C SER A 118 8.21 28.16 -9.18
N ASN A 119 8.80 29.06 -9.96
CA ASN A 119 8.28 29.55 -11.22
C ASN A 119 8.06 28.42 -12.25
N ILE A 120 9.02 27.50 -12.40
CA ILE A 120 8.90 26.33 -13.28
C ILE A 120 7.78 25.43 -12.75
N THR A 121 7.76 25.15 -11.45
CA THR A 121 6.71 24.33 -10.82
C THR A 121 5.31 24.90 -11.06
N ALA A 122 5.13 26.22 -10.94
CA ALA A 122 3.86 26.89 -11.23
C ALA A 122 3.47 26.76 -12.70
N ASN A 123 4.41 26.85 -13.65
CA ASN A 123 4.14 26.60 -15.07
C ASN A 123 3.65 25.16 -15.32
N PHE A 124 4.19 24.16 -14.63
CA PHE A 124 3.72 22.77 -14.74
C PHE A 124 2.31 22.58 -14.17
N VAL A 125 1.98 23.28 -13.08
CA VAL A 125 0.61 23.27 -12.54
C VAL A 125 -0.35 23.89 -13.56
N ASN A 126 -0.01 25.05 -14.13
CA ASN A 126 -0.80 25.68 -15.18
C ASN A 126 -0.93 24.81 -16.42
N PHE A 127 0.14 24.11 -16.81
CA PHE A 127 0.13 23.14 -17.90
C PHE A 127 -0.91 22.04 -17.66
N PHE A 128 -0.95 21.46 -16.46
CA PHE A 128 -1.95 20.45 -16.09
C PHE A 128 -3.38 21.01 -16.11
N LEU A 129 -3.59 22.23 -15.59
CA LEU A 129 -4.92 22.82 -15.45
C LEU A 129 -5.52 23.26 -16.78
N ASN A 130 -4.72 23.94 -17.61
CA ASN A 130 -5.20 24.61 -18.82
C ASN A 130 -4.97 23.77 -20.09
N LYS A 131 -4.17 22.69 -20.01
CA LYS A 131 -3.74 21.89 -21.17
C LYS A 131 -3.09 22.72 -22.28
N GLU A 132 -2.49 23.85 -21.93
CA GLU A 132 -1.69 24.67 -22.84
C GLU A 132 -0.35 24.00 -23.14
N ASP A 133 0.49 24.58 -24.00
CA ASP A 133 1.85 24.06 -24.15
C ASP A 133 2.70 24.42 -22.94
N LEU A 134 3.42 23.43 -22.41
CA LEU A 134 4.40 23.67 -21.36
C LEU A 134 5.51 24.56 -21.92
N LYS A 135 5.71 25.74 -21.30
CA LYS A 135 6.85 26.61 -21.60
C LYS A 135 8.16 25.83 -21.46
N SER A 136 9.11 26.07 -22.35
CA SER A 136 10.44 25.47 -22.27
C SER A 136 11.05 25.71 -20.88
N PHE A 137 11.60 24.66 -20.28
CA PHE A 137 12.29 24.74 -19.00
C PHE A 137 13.73 24.24 -19.17
N GLU A 138 14.66 24.86 -18.45
CA GLU A 138 16.05 24.43 -18.39
C GLU A 138 16.47 24.37 -16.92
N VAL A 139 16.95 23.21 -16.50
CA VAL A 139 17.44 22.99 -15.14
C VAL A 139 18.83 22.37 -15.25
N LYS A 140 19.84 23.07 -14.74
CA LYS A 140 21.26 22.70 -14.90
C LYS A 140 21.65 21.45 -14.10
N ASP A 141 21.09 21.29 -12.91
CA ASP A 141 21.37 20.12 -12.07
C ASP A 141 20.68 18.88 -12.65
N GLU A 142 21.44 17.81 -12.88
CA GLU A 142 20.97 16.60 -13.56
C GLU A 142 19.81 15.93 -12.82
N LYS A 143 19.87 15.87 -11.47
CA LYS A 143 18.84 15.21 -10.67
C LYS A 143 17.58 16.07 -10.61
N GLU A 144 17.72 17.39 -10.48
CA GLU A 144 16.61 18.34 -10.55
C GLU A 144 15.94 18.31 -11.94
N ASN A 145 16.75 18.22 -13.01
CA ASN A 145 16.24 18.11 -14.38
C ASN A 145 15.49 16.79 -14.61
N LYS A 146 15.99 15.68 -14.04
CA LYS A 146 15.30 14.38 -14.07
C LYS A 146 13.92 14.46 -13.41
N ILE A 147 13.79 15.18 -12.30
CA ILE A 147 12.51 15.41 -11.63
C ILE A 147 11.51 16.12 -12.56
N PHE A 148 11.91 17.23 -13.19
CA PHE A 148 11.00 17.98 -14.08
C PHE A 148 10.72 17.25 -15.40
N THR A 149 11.71 16.53 -15.95
CA THR A 149 11.51 15.63 -17.09
C THR A 149 10.44 14.59 -16.80
N LEU A 150 10.54 13.91 -15.65
CA LEU A 150 9.53 12.93 -15.26
C LEU A 150 8.19 13.59 -14.95
N PHE A 151 8.17 14.77 -14.33
CA PHE A 151 6.94 15.52 -14.09
C PHE A 151 6.19 15.83 -15.40
N ASN A 152 6.92 16.17 -16.46
CA ASN A 152 6.37 16.46 -17.78
C ASN A 152 5.74 15.22 -18.40
N GLU A 153 6.48 14.10 -18.38
CA GLU A 153 6.00 12.82 -18.87
C GLU A 153 4.77 12.33 -18.10
N ILE A 154 4.72 12.54 -16.78
CA ILE A 154 3.53 12.20 -16.00
C ILE A 154 2.33 13.01 -16.49
N ILE A 155 2.41 14.34 -16.53
CA ILE A 155 1.26 15.18 -16.91
C ILE A 155 0.76 14.83 -18.31
N LYS A 156 1.67 14.70 -19.30
CA LYS A 156 1.33 14.37 -20.69
C LYS A 156 0.60 13.04 -20.83
N ASN A 157 0.89 12.08 -19.96
CA ASN A 157 0.37 10.73 -20.06
C ASN A 157 -0.74 10.42 -19.02
N ILE A 158 -1.29 11.43 -18.34
CA ILE A 158 -2.51 11.27 -17.54
C ILE A 158 -3.71 11.09 -18.49
N THR A 159 -4.36 9.94 -18.39
CA THR A 159 -5.55 9.59 -19.18
C THR A 159 -6.86 9.90 -18.44
N LYS A 160 -6.84 9.89 -17.10
CA LYS A 160 -8.00 10.26 -16.27
C LYS A 160 -7.55 10.78 -14.90
N THR A 161 -8.30 11.71 -14.31
CA THR A 161 -8.03 12.25 -12.98
C THR A 161 -9.32 12.67 -12.28
N ASN A 162 -9.37 12.54 -10.96
CA ASN A 162 -10.48 13.03 -10.15
C ASN A 162 -10.27 14.46 -9.61
N TYR A 163 -9.14 15.11 -9.95
CA TYR A 163 -8.76 16.40 -9.39
C TYR A 163 -9.88 17.46 -9.48
N PHE A 164 -10.54 17.52 -10.64
CA PHE A 164 -11.62 18.46 -10.96
C PHE A 164 -12.96 18.14 -10.27
N LEU A 165 -13.12 16.94 -9.70
CA LEU A 165 -14.29 16.59 -8.87
C LEU A 165 -14.26 17.24 -7.49
N LYS A 166 -13.18 17.97 -7.15
CA LYS A 166 -12.99 18.68 -5.88
C LYS A 166 -13.15 17.79 -4.63
N LYS A 167 -12.83 16.50 -4.76
CA LYS A 167 -12.76 15.55 -3.64
C LYS A 167 -11.51 15.76 -2.81
N ASP A 168 -11.52 15.26 -1.57
CA ASP A 168 -10.35 15.25 -0.67
C ASP A 168 -9.17 14.45 -1.26
N THR A 169 -9.46 13.40 -2.02
CA THR A 169 -8.47 12.61 -2.75
C THR A 169 -8.10 13.30 -4.06
N ILE A 170 -6.84 13.13 -4.47
CA ILE A 170 -6.36 13.48 -5.81
C ILE A 170 -5.83 12.20 -6.43
N SER A 171 -6.39 11.79 -7.57
CA SER A 171 -6.04 10.55 -8.23
C SER A 171 -5.73 10.76 -9.70
N PHE A 172 -4.83 9.92 -10.22
CA PHE A 172 -4.38 9.94 -11.62
C PHE A 172 -4.36 8.52 -12.17
N LYS A 173 -4.83 8.36 -13.39
CA LYS A 173 -4.58 7.17 -14.22
C LYS A 173 -3.60 7.55 -15.31
N ILE A 174 -2.51 6.81 -15.39
CA ILE A 174 -1.32 7.21 -16.14
C ILE A 174 -0.93 6.09 -17.09
N ASP A 175 -0.74 6.41 -18.37
CA ASP A 175 -0.18 5.50 -19.37
C ASP A 175 1.35 5.45 -19.20
N THR A 176 1.81 4.66 -18.24
CA THR A 176 3.23 4.51 -17.92
C THR A 176 4.01 3.84 -19.05
N ASN A 177 3.34 3.13 -19.98
CA ASN A 177 3.99 2.52 -21.13
C ASN A 177 4.75 3.54 -21.99
N LYS A 178 4.30 4.81 -22.01
CA LYS A 178 4.88 5.89 -22.82
C LYS A 178 6.25 6.36 -22.32
N PHE A 179 6.49 6.29 -21.01
CA PHE A 179 7.73 6.81 -20.41
C PHE A 179 8.45 5.78 -19.51
N LYS A 180 8.00 4.52 -19.46
CA LYS A 180 8.63 3.47 -18.63
C LYS A 180 10.10 3.21 -18.96
N HIS A 181 10.57 3.55 -20.15
CA HIS A 181 11.98 3.43 -20.54
C HIS A 181 12.90 4.38 -19.73
N LEU A 182 12.34 5.41 -19.09
CA LEU A 182 13.05 6.31 -18.18
C LEU A 182 13.16 5.75 -16.75
N LEU A 183 12.48 4.64 -16.46
CA LEU A 183 12.36 4.06 -15.11
C LEU A 183 13.15 2.76 -15.01
N PHE A 184 13.63 2.47 -13.80
CA PHE A 184 14.43 1.27 -13.55
C PHE A 184 13.57 0.00 -13.39
N GLY A 185 13.92 -1.06 -14.13
CA GLY A 185 13.30 -2.38 -14.01
C GLY A 185 11.93 -2.50 -14.70
N ILE A 186 11.24 -3.62 -14.48
CA ILE A 186 9.95 -3.91 -15.09
C ILE A 186 8.89 -2.96 -14.54
N GLN A 187 8.22 -2.22 -15.43
CA GLN A 187 7.16 -1.28 -15.09
C GLN A 187 5.78 -1.78 -15.55
N PRO A 188 4.69 -1.37 -14.87
CA PRO A 188 3.35 -1.52 -15.42
C PRO A 188 3.19 -0.74 -16.73
N ASN A 189 2.15 -1.09 -17.48
CA ASN A 189 1.73 -0.31 -18.65
C ASN A 189 0.73 0.79 -18.25
N ILE A 190 -0.04 0.56 -17.19
CA ILE A 190 -0.98 1.54 -16.63
C ILE A 190 -0.80 1.59 -15.12
N GLU A 191 -0.67 2.78 -14.57
CA GLU A 191 -0.62 3.01 -13.13
C GLU A 191 -1.74 3.96 -12.70
N MET A 192 -2.48 3.56 -11.67
CA MET A 192 -3.40 4.43 -10.96
C MET A 192 -2.74 4.85 -9.66
N PHE A 193 -2.59 6.15 -9.42
CA PHE A 193 -2.06 6.71 -8.17
C PHE A 193 -3.16 7.49 -7.45
N VAL A 194 -3.23 7.35 -6.13
CA VAL A 194 -4.18 8.04 -5.25
C VAL A 194 -3.41 8.71 -4.11
N TYR A 195 -3.60 10.01 -3.99
CA TYR A 195 -3.06 10.85 -2.93
C TYR A 195 -4.18 11.32 -1.98
N HIS A 196 -3.88 11.25 -0.69
CA HIS A 196 -4.59 11.92 0.40
C HIS A 196 -3.57 12.24 1.50
N TYR A 197 -3.84 13.21 2.38
CA TYR A 197 -2.89 13.51 3.48
C TYR A 197 -2.60 12.28 4.35
N ASP A 198 -3.65 11.53 4.68
CA ASP A 198 -3.57 10.38 5.57
C ASP A 198 -3.08 9.09 4.89
N PHE A 199 -3.08 9.00 3.57
CA PHE A 199 -2.70 7.76 2.87
C PHE A 199 -2.28 8.01 1.43
N ASN A 200 -1.44 7.13 0.89
CA ASN A 200 -1.13 7.07 -0.53
C ASN A 200 -1.41 5.66 -1.03
N GLY A 201 -1.90 5.52 -2.24
CA GLY A 201 -2.20 4.21 -2.82
C GLY A 201 -1.92 4.15 -4.30
N ILE A 202 -1.67 2.93 -4.79
CA ILE A 202 -1.44 2.64 -6.19
C ILE A 202 -2.20 1.40 -6.64
N HIS A 203 -2.46 1.32 -7.94
CA HIS A 203 -2.82 0.08 -8.61
C HIS A 203 -2.06 -0.04 -9.94
N LEU A 204 -1.20 -1.05 -10.03
CA LEU A 204 -0.31 -1.33 -11.15
C LEU A 204 -0.93 -2.37 -12.07
N ARG A 205 -1.00 -2.09 -13.38
CA ARG A 205 -1.62 -2.98 -14.38
C ARG A 205 -0.66 -3.23 -15.54
N THR A 206 -0.50 -4.50 -15.90
CA THR A 206 0.29 -4.91 -17.08
C THR A 206 -0.53 -4.88 -18.37
N THR A 207 -1.86 -4.96 -18.30
CA THR A 207 -2.77 -4.85 -19.46
C THR A 207 -4.04 -4.10 -19.07
N LYS A 208 -4.88 -3.79 -20.07
CA LYS A 208 -6.18 -3.13 -19.86
C LYS A 208 -7.12 -4.02 -19.02
N ILE A 209 -7.23 -5.30 -19.34
CA ILE A 209 -8.03 -6.23 -18.54
C ILE A 209 -7.19 -6.71 -17.35
N SER A 210 -7.53 -6.25 -16.13
CA SER A 210 -6.69 -6.51 -14.97
C SER A 210 -7.48 -6.99 -13.75
N ARG A 211 -6.92 -8.00 -13.05
CA ARG A 211 -7.35 -8.40 -11.70
C ARG A 211 -6.16 -8.37 -10.76
N GLY A 212 -6.30 -7.68 -9.62
CA GLY A 212 -5.20 -7.52 -8.66
C GLY A 212 -5.64 -7.43 -7.21
N GLY A 213 -4.88 -8.07 -6.32
CA GLY A 213 -5.07 -7.93 -4.88
C GLY A 213 -4.65 -6.53 -4.39
N ILE A 214 -5.39 -5.96 -3.42
CA ILE A 214 -5.05 -4.71 -2.74
C ILE A 214 -4.35 -5.02 -1.42
N ARG A 215 -3.06 -4.69 -1.30
CA ARG A 215 -2.29 -4.86 -0.06
C ARG A 215 -2.25 -3.59 0.78
N TYR A 216 -2.43 -3.74 2.09
CA TYR A 216 -1.99 -2.72 3.04
C TYR A 216 -0.50 -2.94 3.35
N SER A 217 0.32 -1.92 3.10
CA SER A 217 1.77 -1.96 3.32
C SER A 217 2.17 -1.11 4.53
N ASN A 218 3.17 -1.58 5.28
CA ASN A 218 3.86 -0.81 6.31
C ASN A 218 5.09 -0.05 5.77
N ARG A 219 5.39 -0.16 4.47
CA ARG A 219 6.54 0.46 3.80
C ARG A 219 6.23 1.87 3.30
N ILE A 220 6.11 2.83 4.22
CA ILE A 220 5.65 4.20 3.91
C ILE A 220 6.50 4.88 2.81
N TYR A 221 7.81 4.59 2.76
CA TYR A 221 8.74 5.28 1.84
C TYR A 221 8.79 4.67 0.42
N ASP A 222 8.60 3.37 0.29
CA ASP A 222 8.84 2.63 -0.97
C ASP A 222 7.83 1.50 -1.24
N PHE A 223 6.60 1.61 -0.73
CA PHE A 223 5.56 0.60 -0.95
C PHE A 223 5.32 0.28 -2.43
N ARG A 224 5.58 1.22 -3.35
CA ARG A 224 5.49 0.94 -4.78
C ARG A 224 6.37 -0.23 -5.21
N GLU A 225 7.57 -0.39 -4.66
CA GLU A 225 8.43 -1.55 -4.97
C GLU A 225 7.82 -2.85 -4.50
N GLU A 226 7.30 -2.89 -3.26
CA GLU A 226 6.62 -4.09 -2.76
C GLU A 226 5.44 -4.48 -3.67
N ILE A 227 4.63 -3.50 -4.09
CA ILE A 227 3.49 -3.78 -4.97
C ILE A 227 3.96 -4.17 -6.38
N LYS A 228 5.06 -3.58 -6.88
CA LYS A 228 5.67 -3.91 -8.17
C LYS A 228 6.20 -5.34 -8.19
N ASP A 229 6.91 -5.78 -7.15
CA ASP A 229 7.39 -7.16 -7.02
C ASP A 229 6.23 -8.16 -7.03
N LEU A 230 5.14 -7.84 -6.33
CA LEU A 230 3.92 -8.66 -6.32
C LEU A 230 3.21 -8.66 -7.68
N MET A 231 3.22 -7.54 -8.40
CA MET A 231 2.68 -7.46 -9.76
C MET A 231 3.49 -8.35 -10.71
N ILE A 232 4.83 -8.30 -10.65
CA ILE A 232 5.73 -9.13 -11.47
C ILE A 232 5.48 -10.62 -11.18
N ALA A 233 5.40 -11.01 -9.90
CA ALA A 233 5.06 -12.37 -9.51
C ALA A 233 3.68 -12.80 -10.06
N GLN A 234 2.70 -11.88 -10.05
CA GLN A 234 1.37 -12.14 -10.59
C GLN A 234 1.38 -12.26 -12.12
N GLN A 235 2.23 -11.50 -12.81
CA GLN A 235 2.41 -11.59 -14.26
C GLN A 235 3.01 -12.94 -14.65
N ALA A 236 4.05 -13.40 -13.95
CA ALA A 236 4.63 -14.73 -14.16
C ALA A 236 3.59 -15.84 -13.91
N LYS A 237 2.79 -15.70 -12.83
CA LYS A 237 1.70 -16.63 -12.51
C LYS A 237 0.59 -16.67 -13.56
N ASN A 238 0.26 -15.51 -14.15
CA ASN A 238 -0.82 -15.38 -15.14
C ASN A 238 -0.32 -15.55 -16.59
N SER A 239 0.91 -16.03 -16.80
CA SER A 239 1.51 -16.18 -18.15
C SER A 239 0.69 -17.05 -19.12
N ILE A 240 -0.20 -17.92 -18.62
CA ILE A 240 -1.06 -18.82 -19.41
C ILE A 240 -2.55 -18.43 -19.30
N ILE A 241 -2.92 -17.36 -18.56
CA ILE A 241 -4.32 -17.04 -18.24
C ILE A 241 -4.63 -15.55 -18.47
N ILE A 242 -5.79 -15.25 -19.08
CA ILE A 242 -6.39 -13.91 -19.07
C ILE A 242 -7.28 -13.81 -17.82
N PRO A 243 -7.17 -12.77 -16.97
CA PRO A 243 -6.44 -11.51 -17.16
C PRO A 243 -4.97 -11.55 -16.73
N SER A 244 -4.16 -10.68 -17.34
CA SER A 244 -2.74 -10.48 -16.98
C SER A 244 -2.57 -9.88 -15.58
N GLY A 245 -1.36 -10.01 -15.03
CA GLY A 245 -1.08 -9.64 -13.64
C GLY A 245 -1.28 -8.16 -13.33
N ALA A 246 -1.99 -7.88 -12.25
CA ALA A 246 -2.08 -6.55 -11.65
C ALA A 246 -2.00 -6.65 -10.13
N LYS A 247 -1.64 -5.54 -9.50
CA LYS A 247 -1.55 -5.46 -8.05
C LYS A 247 -1.79 -4.02 -7.60
N GLY A 248 -2.56 -3.86 -6.54
CA GLY A 248 -2.65 -2.59 -5.85
C GLY A 248 -2.16 -2.67 -4.43
N GLY A 249 -1.93 -1.51 -3.85
CA GLY A 249 -1.65 -1.40 -2.44
C GLY A 249 -1.58 0.04 -1.99
N PHE A 250 -1.62 0.22 -0.68
CA PHE A 250 -1.64 1.53 -0.07
C PHE A 250 -0.93 1.53 1.28
N VAL A 251 -0.45 2.72 1.65
CA VAL A 251 0.19 3.02 2.93
C VAL A 251 -0.61 4.08 3.67
N ILE A 252 -0.63 4.00 4.98
CA ILE A 252 -1.31 4.95 5.85
C ILE A 252 -0.25 5.78 6.59
N ASN A 253 -0.33 7.10 6.43
CA ASN A 253 0.57 8.09 7.03
C ASN A 253 0.12 8.49 8.46
N LYS A 254 -0.60 7.60 9.14
CA LYS A 254 -1.11 7.77 10.51
C LYS A 254 -0.66 6.58 11.36
N LYS A 255 -0.25 6.86 12.59
CA LYS A 255 0.07 5.84 13.60
C LYS A 255 -1.18 5.45 14.38
N ASN A 256 -1.24 4.21 14.85
CA ASN A 256 -2.26 3.69 15.78
C ASN A 256 -3.72 3.87 15.30
N ILE A 257 -3.97 3.64 14.00
CA ILE A 257 -5.33 3.68 13.46
C ILE A 257 -6.19 2.53 14.04
N ASN A 258 -7.44 2.83 14.33
CA ASN A 258 -8.43 1.82 14.70
C ASN A 258 -9.08 1.18 13.45
N LYS A 259 -9.94 0.17 13.66
CA LYS A 259 -10.61 -0.56 12.56
C LYS A 259 -11.54 0.33 11.73
N GLU A 260 -12.21 1.30 12.34
CA GLU A 260 -13.13 2.20 11.65
C GLU A 260 -12.39 3.21 10.79
N GLU A 261 -11.28 3.76 11.30
CA GLU A 261 -10.38 4.63 10.54
C GLU A 261 -9.76 3.88 9.35
N PHE A 262 -9.32 2.64 9.57
CA PHE A 262 -8.83 1.79 8.48
C PHE A 262 -9.91 1.58 7.40
N LYS A 263 -11.14 1.23 7.81
CA LYS A 263 -12.27 1.07 6.90
C LYS A 263 -12.57 2.36 6.13
N SER A 264 -12.54 3.51 6.79
CA SER A 264 -12.75 4.82 6.17
C SER A 264 -11.68 5.13 5.12
N ILE A 265 -10.40 4.93 5.45
CA ILE A 265 -9.28 5.11 4.52
C ILE A 265 -9.39 4.17 3.33
N TYR A 266 -9.63 2.88 3.56
CA TYR A 266 -9.82 1.90 2.49
C TYR A 266 -10.99 2.29 1.58
N SER A 267 -12.10 2.75 2.16
CA SER A 267 -13.27 3.20 1.40
C SER A 267 -12.96 4.41 0.52
N LYS A 268 -12.23 5.41 1.04
CA LYS A 268 -11.75 6.56 0.27
C LYS A 268 -10.81 6.14 -0.87
N PHE A 269 -9.96 5.14 -0.63
CA PHE A 269 -9.06 4.63 -1.66
C PHE A 269 -9.83 3.94 -2.79
N ILE A 270 -10.78 3.05 -2.48
CA ILE A 270 -11.62 2.40 -3.48
C ILE A 270 -12.47 3.40 -4.26
N ASP A 271 -13.10 4.36 -3.58
CA ASP A 271 -13.88 5.42 -4.24
C ASP A 271 -13.02 6.23 -5.22
N ALA A 272 -11.79 6.57 -4.84
CA ALA A 272 -10.86 7.30 -5.71
C ALA A 272 -10.36 6.48 -6.91
N LEU A 273 -10.22 5.15 -6.78
CA LEU A 273 -9.90 4.27 -7.91
C LEU A 273 -11.07 4.17 -8.89
N LEU A 274 -12.31 4.15 -8.39
CA LEU A 274 -13.50 4.13 -9.24
C LEU A 274 -13.69 5.43 -10.03
N ASP A 275 -13.16 6.57 -9.54
CA ASP A 275 -13.13 7.81 -10.33
C ASP A 275 -12.24 7.70 -11.59
N LEU A 276 -11.31 6.73 -11.63
CA LEU A 276 -10.34 6.54 -12.71
C LEU A 276 -10.80 5.56 -13.79
N ILE A 277 -12.05 5.11 -13.77
CA ILE A 277 -12.65 4.24 -14.79
C ILE A 277 -14.03 4.77 -15.19
N ASP A 278 -14.54 4.38 -16.36
CA ASP A 278 -15.93 4.67 -16.72
C ASP A 278 -16.81 3.53 -16.20
N LEU A 279 -17.74 3.85 -15.29
CA LEU A 279 -18.43 2.87 -14.47
C LEU A 279 -19.55 2.11 -15.21
N ASP A 280 -20.17 2.78 -16.18
CA ASP A 280 -21.30 2.35 -16.98
C ASP A 280 -20.90 1.71 -18.32
N LYS A 281 -19.67 1.96 -18.79
CA LYS A 281 -19.17 1.47 -20.07
C LYS A 281 -18.40 0.16 -19.92
N LYS A 282 -18.93 -0.89 -20.53
CA LYS A 282 -18.16 -2.11 -20.78
C LYS A 282 -17.02 -1.80 -21.75
N GLY A 283 -15.80 -2.20 -21.37
CA GLY A 283 -14.61 -2.03 -22.20
C GLY A 283 -13.41 -2.61 -21.48
N GLU A 284 -12.38 -3.00 -22.24
CA GLU A 284 -11.20 -3.66 -21.68
C GLU A 284 -10.55 -2.83 -20.57
N ASP A 285 -10.44 -1.52 -20.76
CA ASP A 285 -9.80 -0.62 -19.80
C ASP A 285 -10.67 -0.34 -18.55
N ASN A 286 -11.98 -0.53 -18.66
CA ASN A 286 -12.92 -0.42 -17.55
C ASN A 286 -13.11 -1.75 -16.82
N TYR A 287 -12.59 -2.87 -17.34
CA TYR A 287 -12.53 -4.14 -16.61
C TYR A 287 -11.46 -4.05 -15.51
N PHE A 288 -11.91 -3.55 -14.36
CA PHE A 288 -11.11 -3.31 -13.18
C PHE A 288 -11.69 -4.10 -12.00
N VAL A 289 -11.01 -5.19 -11.62
CA VAL A 289 -11.46 -6.08 -10.54
C VAL A 289 -10.37 -6.18 -9.49
N VAL A 290 -10.75 -6.03 -8.22
CA VAL A 290 -9.84 -6.12 -7.08
C VAL A 290 -10.00 -7.43 -6.32
N ALA A 291 -9.03 -7.76 -5.49
CA ALA A 291 -9.09 -8.86 -4.55
C ALA A 291 -8.51 -8.45 -3.19
N ALA A 292 -8.84 -9.18 -2.14
CA ALA A 292 -8.15 -9.02 -0.88
C ALA A 292 -6.70 -9.55 -0.96
N ASP A 293 -5.81 -8.92 -0.19
CA ASP A 293 -4.44 -9.37 0.08
C ASP A 293 -4.13 -9.15 1.58
N ARG A 294 -2.86 -9.22 1.96
CA ARG A 294 -2.39 -8.95 3.32
C ARG A 294 -2.93 -7.60 3.81
N GLY A 295 -3.60 -7.64 4.97
CA GLY A 295 -4.18 -6.49 5.63
C GLY A 295 -5.56 -6.05 5.13
N THR A 296 -6.12 -6.69 4.10
CA THR A 296 -7.43 -6.31 3.51
C THR A 296 -8.43 -7.47 3.42
N ALA A 297 -8.18 -8.59 4.09
CA ALA A 297 -8.97 -9.83 4.01
C ALA A 297 -10.49 -9.65 4.14
N ASN A 298 -10.96 -8.75 5.01
CA ASN A 298 -12.39 -8.51 5.26
C ASN A 298 -12.95 -7.28 4.52
N MET A 299 -12.21 -6.74 3.54
CA MET A 299 -12.56 -5.48 2.88
C MET A 299 -13.27 -5.65 1.53
N SER A 300 -13.35 -6.86 0.99
CA SER A 300 -13.99 -7.11 -0.31
C SER A 300 -15.47 -6.71 -0.31
N ASP A 301 -16.21 -6.98 0.77
CA ASP A 301 -17.63 -6.58 0.86
C ASP A 301 -17.79 -5.06 0.86
N ILE A 302 -16.90 -4.33 1.54
CA ILE A 302 -16.88 -2.86 1.54
C ILE A 302 -16.61 -2.33 0.13
N ALA A 303 -15.63 -2.91 -0.57
CA ALA A 303 -15.34 -2.54 -1.95
C ALA A 303 -16.54 -2.78 -2.88
N ASN A 304 -17.22 -3.91 -2.73
CA ASN A 304 -18.42 -4.25 -3.50
C ASN A 304 -19.60 -3.32 -3.20
N GLU A 305 -19.85 -2.99 -1.93
CA GLU A 305 -20.90 -2.04 -1.54
C GLU A 305 -20.66 -0.65 -2.17
N ILE A 306 -19.40 -0.19 -2.20
CA ILE A 306 -19.03 1.08 -2.85
C ILE A 306 -19.26 0.97 -4.36
N ALA A 307 -18.80 -0.11 -5.01
CA ALA A 307 -18.96 -0.31 -6.45
C ALA A 307 -20.44 -0.33 -6.87
N ILE A 308 -21.30 -0.99 -6.10
CA ILE A 308 -22.76 -1.00 -6.31
C ILE A 308 -23.33 0.42 -6.20
N LYS A 309 -23.03 1.15 -5.11
CA LYS A 309 -23.51 2.52 -4.90
C LYS A 309 -23.06 3.48 -5.99
N ARG A 310 -21.86 3.26 -6.55
CA ARG A 310 -21.30 4.06 -7.64
C ARG A 310 -21.82 3.63 -9.02
N GLY A 311 -22.57 2.54 -9.12
CA GLY A 311 -23.14 2.05 -10.38
C GLY A 311 -22.13 1.32 -11.28
N TYR A 312 -21.07 0.73 -10.72
CA TYR A 312 -20.11 -0.04 -11.51
C TYR A 312 -20.78 -1.27 -12.13
N PHE A 313 -20.57 -1.49 -13.43
CA PHE A 313 -21.31 -2.48 -14.21
C PHE A 313 -21.20 -3.94 -13.71
N LEU A 314 -20.11 -4.30 -13.02
CA LEU A 314 -19.93 -5.63 -12.42
C LEU A 314 -20.53 -5.77 -11.02
N LYS A 315 -21.05 -4.70 -10.41
CA LYS A 315 -21.70 -4.72 -9.09
C LYS A 315 -20.81 -5.41 -8.03
N ASP A 316 -21.30 -6.46 -7.38
CA ASP A 316 -20.59 -7.24 -6.36
C ASP A 316 -19.52 -8.20 -6.92
N ALA A 317 -19.32 -8.25 -8.23
CA ALA A 317 -18.16 -8.87 -8.85
C ALA A 317 -16.95 -7.92 -8.98
N PHE A 318 -17.04 -6.69 -8.47
CA PHE A 318 -15.91 -5.76 -8.42
C PHE A 318 -14.73 -6.28 -7.59
N ALA A 319 -15.02 -6.83 -6.41
CA ALA A 319 -14.03 -7.34 -5.47
C ALA A 319 -14.27 -8.84 -5.20
N SER A 320 -13.28 -9.65 -5.55
CA SER A 320 -13.32 -11.10 -5.27
C SER A 320 -13.07 -11.40 -3.78
N GLY A 321 -13.63 -12.51 -3.29
CA GLY A 321 -13.51 -12.95 -1.90
C GLY A 321 -14.50 -12.30 -0.93
N GLY A 322 -15.53 -11.61 -1.43
CA GLY A 322 -16.67 -11.16 -0.62
C GLY A 322 -17.60 -12.31 -0.22
N LYS A 323 -18.60 -12.01 0.63
CA LYS A 323 -19.53 -12.98 1.23
C LYS A 323 -20.31 -13.83 0.22
N ASN A 324 -20.59 -13.27 -0.97
CA ASN A 324 -21.33 -13.95 -2.04
C ASN A 324 -20.43 -14.78 -2.97
N GLY A 325 -19.10 -14.67 -2.82
CA GLY A 325 -18.13 -15.35 -3.67
C GLY A 325 -17.69 -16.72 -3.14
N TYR A 326 -17.02 -17.50 -3.99
CA TYR A 326 -16.39 -18.74 -3.56
C TYR A 326 -15.27 -18.47 -2.54
N SER A 327 -15.39 -19.03 -1.34
CA SER A 327 -14.32 -18.96 -0.35
C SER A 327 -13.12 -19.79 -0.78
N HIS A 328 -12.04 -19.12 -1.16
CA HIS A 328 -10.78 -19.74 -1.55
C HIS A 328 -10.25 -20.70 -0.48
N LYS A 329 -10.39 -20.33 0.79
CA LYS A 329 -9.99 -21.15 1.94
C LYS A 329 -10.90 -22.35 2.14
N LYS A 330 -12.23 -22.17 2.07
CA LYS A 330 -13.20 -23.27 2.25
C LYS A 330 -13.05 -24.34 1.16
N LEU A 331 -12.76 -23.92 -0.07
CA LEU A 331 -12.59 -24.83 -1.20
C LEU A 331 -11.17 -25.38 -1.33
N GLY A 332 -10.19 -24.79 -0.65
CA GLY A 332 -8.78 -25.17 -0.70
C GLY A 332 -8.16 -25.00 -2.09
N ILE A 333 -8.62 -24.01 -2.87
CA ILE A 333 -8.27 -23.88 -4.30
C ILE A 333 -6.75 -23.82 -4.50
N THR A 334 -6.06 -23.01 -3.72
CA THR A 334 -4.60 -22.82 -3.85
C THR A 334 -3.85 -24.10 -3.49
N ALA A 335 -4.23 -24.77 -2.39
CA ALA A 335 -3.59 -25.99 -1.95
C ALA A 335 -3.81 -27.14 -2.94
N LYS A 336 -5.05 -27.31 -3.42
CA LYS A 336 -5.39 -28.30 -4.45
C LYS A 336 -4.60 -28.06 -5.72
N GLY A 337 -4.58 -26.83 -6.22
CA GLY A 337 -3.81 -26.49 -7.42
C GLY A 337 -2.31 -26.79 -7.27
N ALA A 338 -1.71 -26.42 -6.13
CA ALA A 338 -0.30 -26.68 -5.85
C ALA A 338 0.02 -28.19 -5.79
N LEU A 339 -0.77 -28.97 -5.05
CA LEU A 339 -0.54 -30.43 -4.93
C LEU A 339 -0.88 -31.18 -6.22
N THR A 340 -1.89 -30.75 -6.99
CA THR A 340 -2.18 -31.32 -8.31
C THR A 340 -1.00 -31.11 -9.26
N ALA A 341 -0.44 -29.90 -9.30
CA ALA A 341 0.75 -29.62 -10.11
C ALA A 341 1.96 -30.45 -9.66
N ALA A 342 2.19 -30.56 -8.35
CA ALA A 342 3.26 -31.40 -7.81
C ALA A 342 3.03 -32.89 -8.13
N ASN A 343 1.78 -33.36 -8.13
CA ASN A 343 1.45 -34.76 -8.39
C ASN A 343 1.83 -35.18 -9.82
N GLU A 344 1.72 -34.28 -10.80
CA GLU A 344 2.19 -34.56 -12.17
C GLU A 344 3.70 -34.81 -12.24
N HIS A 345 4.48 -34.20 -11.34
CA HIS A 345 5.90 -34.52 -11.20
C HIS A 345 6.11 -35.86 -10.47
N PHE A 346 5.38 -36.10 -9.38
CA PHE A 346 5.49 -37.33 -8.59
C PHE A 346 5.11 -38.59 -9.38
N LYS A 347 4.13 -38.49 -10.28
CA LYS A 347 3.78 -39.58 -11.21
C LYS A 347 4.98 -40.04 -12.04
N LYS A 348 5.91 -39.15 -12.40
CA LYS A 348 7.13 -39.49 -13.17
C LYS A 348 8.13 -40.34 -12.37
N ILE A 349 8.02 -40.35 -11.04
CA ILE A 349 8.80 -41.20 -10.14
C ILE A 349 7.94 -42.30 -9.50
N ASN A 350 6.82 -42.65 -10.14
CA ASN A 350 5.87 -43.68 -9.69
C ASN A 350 5.33 -43.43 -8.27
N LYS A 351 5.03 -42.16 -7.94
CA LYS A 351 4.38 -41.77 -6.69
C LYS A 351 3.08 -41.00 -6.95
N ASP A 352 2.09 -41.19 -6.08
CA ASP A 352 0.83 -40.43 -6.05
C ASP A 352 0.71 -39.65 -4.74
N ILE A 353 0.85 -38.32 -4.81
CA ILE A 353 0.79 -37.42 -3.66
C ILE A 353 -0.53 -37.55 -2.89
N PHE A 354 -1.62 -37.95 -3.54
CA PHE A 354 -2.93 -38.04 -2.89
C PHE A 354 -3.18 -39.37 -2.17
N LYS A 355 -2.36 -40.39 -2.44
CA LYS A 355 -2.59 -41.76 -1.93
C LYS A 355 -1.39 -42.33 -1.19
N ASP A 356 -0.18 -42.07 -1.64
CA ASP A 356 1.00 -42.70 -1.09
C ASP A 356 1.34 -42.15 0.29
N GLU A 357 2.01 -42.98 1.08
CA GLU A 357 2.63 -42.53 2.32
C GLU A 357 3.89 -41.73 1.99
N LEU A 358 3.87 -40.43 2.28
CA LEU A 358 4.94 -39.50 1.97
C LEU A 358 5.37 -38.75 3.23
N THR A 359 6.68 -38.72 3.47
CA THR A 359 7.29 -37.89 4.51
C THR A 359 7.40 -36.46 4.03
N VAL A 360 6.89 -35.51 4.80
CA VAL A 360 6.82 -34.10 4.42
C VAL A 360 7.31 -33.20 5.56
N VAL A 361 7.91 -32.07 5.16
CA VAL A 361 8.25 -30.93 6.01
C VAL A 361 7.57 -29.71 5.40
N GLY A 362 7.17 -28.72 6.20
CA GLY A 362 6.63 -27.50 5.60
C GLY A 362 6.73 -26.23 6.43
N ILE A 363 6.40 -25.12 5.78
CA ILE A 363 6.39 -23.80 6.38
C ILE A 363 4.93 -23.33 6.43
N GLY A 364 4.39 -23.23 7.63
CA GLY A 364 3.00 -22.88 7.87
C GLY A 364 2.45 -23.49 9.16
N SER A 365 1.13 -23.40 9.29
CA SER A 365 0.36 -23.95 10.41
C SER A 365 -0.97 -24.48 9.92
N MET A 366 -1.57 -25.42 10.65
CA MET A 366 -2.90 -25.93 10.34
C MET A 366 -3.96 -24.82 10.30
N ARG A 367 -3.85 -23.71 11.04
CA ARG A 367 -4.78 -22.57 10.87
C ARG A 367 -4.68 -21.84 9.53
N GLY A 368 -3.59 -22.05 8.78
CA GLY A 368 -3.32 -21.39 7.50
C GLY A 368 -4.12 -21.97 6.35
N ASP A 369 -4.47 -21.12 5.36
CA ASP A 369 -5.24 -21.53 4.19
C ASP A 369 -4.52 -22.62 3.37
N VAL A 370 -3.34 -22.32 2.82
CA VAL A 370 -2.63 -23.23 1.91
C VAL A 370 -2.11 -24.46 2.64
N PHE A 371 -1.39 -24.26 3.75
CA PHE A 371 -0.79 -25.34 4.52
C PHE A 371 -1.85 -26.29 5.08
N GLY A 372 -2.88 -25.73 5.73
CA GLY A 372 -3.93 -26.51 6.36
C GLY A 372 -4.74 -27.34 5.37
N ASN A 373 -5.22 -26.72 4.29
CA ASN A 373 -5.91 -27.46 3.22
C ASN A 373 -4.99 -28.52 2.60
N GLY A 374 -3.74 -28.18 2.30
CA GLY A 374 -2.78 -29.10 1.64
C GLY A 374 -2.49 -30.35 2.47
N MET A 375 -2.29 -30.17 3.78
CA MET A 375 -2.04 -31.28 4.70
C MET A 375 -3.22 -32.24 4.84
N LEU A 376 -4.44 -31.79 4.52
CA LEU A 376 -5.65 -32.63 4.58
C LEU A 376 -6.00 -33.31 3.25
N LEU A 377 -5.28 -33.02 2.16
CA LEU A 377 -5.52 -33.66 0.86
C LEU A 377 -5.02 -35.11 0.80
N ASN A 378 -4.08 -35.51 1.67
CA ASN A 378 -3.63 -36.88 1.81
C ASN A 378 -3.60 -37.30 3.29
N LYS A 379 -4.36 -38.36 3.61
CA LYS A 379 -4.44 -38.93 4.97
C LYS A 379 -3.17 -39.66 5.40
N ASN A 380 -2.31 -40.00 4.46
CA ASN A 380 -1.11 -40.80 4.65
C ASN A 380 0.17 -39.95 4.76
N PHE A 381 0.07 -38.62 4.79
CA PHE A 381 1.24 -37.78 5.02
C PHE A 381 1.85 -38.00 6.41
N LYS A 382 3.16 -38.25 6.42
CA LYS A 382 4.03 -38.23 7.59
C LYS A 382 4.66 -36.86 7.72
N LEU A 383 3.93 -35.91 8.32
CA LEU A 383 4.46 -34.57 8.59
C LEU A 383 5.43 -34.64 9.77
N ILE A 384 6.72 -34.59 9.48
CA ILE A 384 7.76 -34.75 10.50
C ILE A 384 8.21 -33.42 11.12
N ALA A 385 8.02 -32.31 10.41
CA ALA A 385 8.31 -30.98 10.93
C ALA A 385 7.49 -29.89 10.23
N ALA A 386 7.13 -28.85 10.97
CA ALA A 386 6.55 -27.63 10.42
C ALA A 386 6.97 -26.37 11.19
N ILE A 387 7.18 -25.26 10.48
CA ILE A 387 7.54 -23.97 11.10
C ILE A 387 6.49 -22.93 10.75
N SER A 388 5.92 -22.29 11.75
CA SER A 388 4.97 -21.19 11.62
C SER A 388 5.59 -19.84 12.02
N HIS A 389 4.78 -18.80 12.17
CA HIS A 389 5.26 -17.50 12.66
C HIS A 389 5.84 -17.61 14.08
N ASP A 390 5.15 -18.36 14.94
CA ASP A 390 5.38 -18.36 16.40
C ASP A 390 5.93 -19.69 16.92
N GLU A 391 5.70 -20.78 16.19
CA GLU A 391 5.86 -22.16 16.69
C GLU A 391 6.59 -23.07 15.67
N ILE A 392 7.33 -24.04 16.20
CA ILE A 392 8.00 -25.12 15.48
C ILE A 392 7.39 -26.45 15.97
N PHE A 393 6.77 -27.21 15.09
CA PHE A 393 6.27 -28.56 15.33
C PHE A 393 7.29 -29.58 14.82
N ILE A 394 7.59 -30.61 15.61
CA ILE A 394 8.45 -31.74 15.21
C ILE A 394 7.83 -33.04 15.72
N ASP A 395 7.62 -34.00 14.83
CA ASP A 395 7.14 -35.35 15.15
C ASP A 395 8.07 -36.36 14.44
N PRO A 396 9.02 -37.00 15.16
CA PRO A 396 10.03 -37.86 14.54
C PRO A 396 9.49 -39.05 13.74
N ASN A 397 8.38 -39.64 14.18
CA ASN A 397 7.79 -40.83 13.56
C ASN A 397 6.26 -40.82 13.70
N PRO A 398 5.55 -39.93 12.98
CA PRO A 398 4.11 -39.75 13.11
C PRO A 398 3.37 -41.00 12.61
N ASN A 399 2.36 -41.44 13.37
CA ASN A 399 1.35 -42.36 12.83
C ASN A 399 0.41 -41.57 11.89
N PRO A 400 0.35 -41.88 10.58
CA PRO A 400 -0.37 -41.03 9.63
C PRO A 400 -1.85 -40.84 9.96
N LYS A 401 -2.53 -41.90 10.42
CA LYS A 401 -3.97 -41.86 10.74
C LYS A 401 -4.25 -40.98 11.96
N ILE A 402 -3.50 -41.18 13.05
CA ILE A 402 -3.65 -40.40 14.28
C ILE A 402 -3.30 -38.93 14.03
N ALA A 403 -2.18 -38.69 13.34
CA ALA A 403 -1.72 -37.35 13.00
C ALA A 403 -2.66 -36.64 12.02
N PHE A 404 -3.31 -37.36 11.10
CA PHE A 404 -4.31 -36.78 10.21
C PHE A 404 -5.53 -36.26 10.98
N GLU A 405 -6.12 -37.08 11.85
CA GLU A 405 -7.30 -36.65 12.62
C GLU A 405 -6.96 -35.46 13.53
N GLU A 406 -5.76 -35.44 14.12
CA GLU A 406 -5.33 -34.30 14.93
C GLU A 406 -5.09 -33.03 14.09
N ARG A 407 -4.45 -33.15 12.93
CA ARG A 407 -4.30 -32.03 11.98
C ARG A 407 -5.68 -31.51 11.54
N LYS A 408 -6.63 -32.40 11.25
CA LYS A 408 -8.00 -32.05 10.88
C LYS A 408 -8.70 -31.27 11.99
N ARG A 409 -8.63 -31.74 13.24
CA ARG A 409 -9.16 -31.04 14.42
C ARG A 409 -8.60 -29.62 14.53
N LEU A 410 -7.27 -29.46 14.37
CA LEU A 410 -6.64 -28.14 14.41
C LEU A 410 -7.13 -27.23 13.27
N PHE A 411 -7.25 -27.75 12.05
CA PHE A 411 -7.73 -26.99 10.89
C PHE A 411 -9.17 -26.50 11.07
N GLU A 412 -10.09 -27.40 11.42
CA GLU A 412 -11.52 -27.11 11.56
C GLU A 412 -11.80 -26.09 12.67
N ASN A 413 -11.00 -26.13 13.75
CA ASN A 413 -11.09 -25.19 14.87
C ASN A 413 -10.18 -23.97 14.73
N SER A 414 -9.47 -23.81 13.59
CA SER A 414 -8.53 -22.72 13.33
C SER A 414 -7.44 -22.54 14.41
N LEU A 415 -6.95 -23.66 14.96
CA LEU A 415 -5.96 -23.69 16.04
C LEU A 415 -4.51 -23.71 15.51
N SER A 416 -3.59 -23.16 16.31
CA SER A 416 -2.14 -23.18 16.04
C SER A 416 -1.50 -24.53 16.43
N TRP A 417 -0.20 -24.70 16.17
CA TRP A 417 0.52 -25.90 16.58
C TRP A 417 0.56 -26.08 18.09
N GLY A 418 0.55 -24.99 18.86
CA GLY A 418 0.56 -25.04 20.33
C GLY A 418 -0.61 -25.81 20.95
N PHE A 419 -1.69 -26.02 20.18
CA PHE A 419 -2.85 -26.81 20.59
C PHE A 419 -2.81 -28.27 20.13
N TYR A 420 -1.74 -28.70 19.45
CA TYR A 420 -1.58 -30.10 19.05
C TYR A 420 -1.49 -30.98 20.30
N ASP A 421 -2.31 -32.03 20.36
CA ASP A 421 -2.34 -32.97 21.46
C ASP A 421 -0.99 -33.70 21.56
N LYS A 422 -0.22 -33.37 22.60
CA LYS A 422 1.12 -33.92 22.83
C LYS A 422 1.12 -35.44 22.99
N SER A 423 0.01 -36.04 23.43
CA SER A 423 -0.09 -37.51 23.55
C SER A 423 -0.10 -38.21 22.19
N LYS A 424 -0.40 -37.48 21.11
CA LYS A 424 -0.44 -37.98 19.73
C LYS A 424 0.86 -37.75 18.96
N ILE A 425 1.83 -37.05 19.55
CA ILE A 425 3.16 -36.84 18.97
C ILE A 425 4.02 -38.05 19.31
N SER A 426 4.79 -38.54 18.34
CA SER A 426 5.71 -39.65 18.62
C SER A 426 6.81 -39.26 19.62
N LYS A 427 7.44 -40.29 20.17
CA LYS A 427 8.46 -40.14 21.21
C LYS A 427 9.56 -39.16 20.78
N GLY A 428 9.90 -38.26 21.69
CA GLY A 428 10.93 -37.25 21.49
C GLY A 428 10.49 -36.04 20.67
N GLY A 429 9.31 -36.06 20.04
CA GLY A 429 8.72 -34.92 19.35
C GLY A 429 8.13 -33.87 20.29
N GLY A 430 7.69 -32.75 19.71
CA GLY A 430 7.03 -31.69 20.44
C GLY A 430 6.71 -30.46 19.61
N VAL A 431 6.09 -29.49 20.29
CA VAL A 431 5.85 -28.14 19.77
C VAL A 431 6.65 -27.16 20.59
N PHE A 432 7.44 -26.35 19.91
CA PHE A 432 8.39 -25.41 20.49
C PHE A 432 8.05 -23.99 20.06
N LYS A 433 8.36 -23.00 20.90
CA LYS A 433 8.35 -21.61 20.46
C LYS A 433 9.51 -21.39 19.48
N LYS A 434 9.25 -20.58 18.45
CA LYS A 434 10.28 -20.22 17.48
C LYS A 434 11.39 -19.37 18.11
N GLU A 435 11.04 -18.54 19.09
CA GLU A 435 11.99 -17.76 19.87
C GLU A 435 12.53 -18.57 21.06
N GLY A 436 13.85 -18.67 21.17
CA GLY A 436 14.54 -19.31 22.29
C GLY A 436 15.38 -20.54 21.91
N LYS A 437 15.97 -21.18 22.93
CA LYS A 437 16.76 -22.40 22.76
C LYS A 437 15.85 -23.63 22.84
N ILE A 438 15.99 -24.55 21.89
CA ILE A 438 15.25 -25.81 21.85
C ILE A 438 16.16 -26.93 22.33
N LYS A 439 15.73 -27.68 23.35
CA LYS A 439 16.42 -28.91 23.78
C LYS A 439 16.02 -30.05 22.85
N LEU A 440 16.94 -30.48 21.99
CA LEU A 440 16.70 -31.58 21.05
C LEU A 440 16.77 -32.93 21.78
N SER A 441 15.70 -33.71 21.66
CA SER A 441 15.67 -35.13 22.03
C SER A 441 16.60 -35.95 21.11
N ASN A 442 16.90 -37.20 21.49
CA ASN A 442 17.73 -38.06 20.65
C ASN A 442 17.00 -38.42 19.34
N GLU A 443 15.69 -38.62 19.41
CA GLU A 443 14.83 -38.88 18.26
C GLU A 443 14.82 -37.70 17.28
N ILE A 444 14.73 -36.45 17.79
CA ILE A 444 14.82 -35.26 16.94
C ILE A 444 16.21 -35.14 16.31
N LYS A 445 17.28 -35.31 17.09
CA LYS A 445 18.66 -35.24 16.55
C LYS A 445 18.88 -36.25 15.42
N SER A 446 18.39 -37.48 15.60
CA SER A 446 18.46 -38.52 14.56
C SER A 446 17.66 -38.12 13.32
N LEU A 447 16.45 -37.57 13.49
CA LEU A 447 15.61 -37.09 12.38
C LEU A 447 16.31 -36.02 11.52
N ILE A 448 16.96 -35.04 12.15
CA ILE A 448 17.61 -33.94 11.45
C ILE A 448 19.10 -34.20 11.14
N ASN A 449 19.57 -35.43 11.37
CA ASN A 449 20.97 -35.82 11.25
C ASN A 449 21.94 -34.85 11.94
N TYR A 450 21.58 -34.44 13.17
CA TYR A 450 22.36 -33.49 13.95
C TYR A 450 23.41 -34.21 14.79
N ASP A 451 24.58 -34.43 14.21
CA ASP A 451 25.80 -34.70 14.95
C ASP A 451 26.36 -33.37 15.45
N LYS A 452 26.71 -33.28 16.74
CA LYS A 452 27.44 -32.11 17.26
C LYS A 452 28.87 -32.12 16.68
N VAL A 453 29.01 -31.75 15.42
CA VAL A 453 30.25 -31.25 14.84
C VAL A 453 29.86 -29.97 14.10
N THR A 454 30.35 -28.85 14.62
CA THR A 454 30.27 -27.48 14.08
C THR A 454 28.91 -26.76 14.03
N PHE A 455 28.74 -25.81 14.96
CA PHE A 455 28.50 -24.40 14.63
C PHE A 455 29.41 -23.53 15.51
#